data_AF-A0A7S4QNA1-F1
#
_entry.id   AF-A0A7S4QNA1-F1
#
_cell.length_a   1.000
_cell.length_b   1.000
_cell.length_c   1.000
_cell.angle_alpha   90.00
_cell.angle_beta   90.00
_cell.angle_gamma   90.00
#
_symmetry.space_group_name_H-M   'P 1'
#
loop_
_entity.id
_entity.type
_entity.pdbx_description
1 polymer ?
#
loop_
_entity_poly.entity_id
_entity_poly.type
_entity_poly.pdbx_seq_one_letter_code
_entity_poly.pdbx_strand_id
1 'polypeptide(L)'
;NYIKRDDMSGDNVTISDALHVDLCGKHILSFLTAKDALTFATTSKENKDTACLGIFEPVKLHDGIVSWGDSFGSGGNQHRWKEIHVPIAIPTHSVQFSCKWKDQGWGNRKGRLYITGYKDCEDLDSPFKYEDVVCSTDCDAEHDWRPLRLQFLVEEGKRYFVWYKVGGGGGHELFLRNAVVHSLIYDNYKGYLVRQQRALVAKGAYGDAPLFPLLLRAVALYAQCSFADDGESMINKSIIDALEDLGLSTSNKNAMDALVVLASSMSNAVRDEEPGNDDKDYMICDDSDDDSDY
;
A
#
# COMPACT_ATOMS: atom_id res chain seq x y z
N ASN A 1 -28.32 18.96 -24.25
CA ASN A 1 -29.01 17.77 -24.77
C ASN A 1 -30.29 17.55 -23.99
N TYR A 2 -31.41 18.01 -24.54
CA TYR A 2 -32.75 17.81 -23.97
C TYR A 2 -33.27 16.45 -24.43
N ILE A 3 -33.58 15.55 -23.50
CA ILE A 3 -34.24 14.27 -23.79
C ILE A 3 -35.69 14.38 -23.33
N LYS A 4 -36.62 14.17 -24.27
CA LYS A 4 -38.06 14.01 -24.03
C LYS A 4 -38.31 12.72 -23.25
N ARG A 5 -39.08 12.81 -22.16
CA ARG A 5 -39.59 11.68 -21.39
C ARG A 5 -40.95 11.29 -21.95
N ASP A 6 -41.05 10.07 -22.47
CA ASP A 6 -42.33 9.39 -22.69
C ASP A 6 -42.59 8.42 -21.52
N ASP A 7 -43.87 8.31 -21.16
CA ASP A 7 -44.43 7.56 -20.03
C ASP A 7 -43.92 6.11 -19.93
N MET A 8 -43.29 5.78 -18.80
CA MET A 8 -43.12 4.40 -18.33
C MET A 8 -43.87 4.19 -17.02
N SER A 9 -44.93 3.40 -17.13
CA SER A 9 -45.65 2.78 -16.04
C SER A 9 -44.76 1.76 -15.32
N GLY A 10 -44.58 1.95 -14.01
CA GLY A 10 -44.51 0.87 -13.01
C GLY A 10 -43.42 -0.19 -13.17
N ASP A 11 -42.15 0.23 -13.10
CA ASP A 11 -41.11 -0.36 -12.24
C ASP A 11 -39.80 0.40 -12.48
N ASN A 12 -39.69 1.59 -11.86
CA ASN A 12 -38.59 2.53 -12.09
C ASN A 12 -37.48 2.33 -11.07
N VAL A 13 -36.59 1.37 -11.32
CA VAL A 13 -35.18 1.52 -10.92
C VAL A 13 -34.42 1.84 -12.19
N THR A 14 -34.05 3.10 -12.36
CA THR A 14 -33.30 3.49 -13.56
C THR A 14 -31.84 3.08 -13.41
N ILE A 15 -31.20 2.73 -14.52
CA ILE A 15 -29.74 2.51 -14.57
C ILE A 15 -28.97 3.75 -14.08
N SER A 16 -29.57 4.96 -14.16
CA SER A 16 -28.99 6.16 -13.54
C SER A 16 -29.04 6.17 -12.01
N ASP A 17 -29.99 5.48 -11.37
CA ASP A 17 -30.03 5.37 -9.91
C ASP A 17 -28.90 4.46 -9.39
N ALA A 18 -28.57 3.38 -10.11
CA ALA A 18 -27.47 2.49 -9.74
C ALA A 18 -26.07 3.10 -10.00
N LEU A 19 -25.89 3.81 -11.12
CA LEU A 19 -24.61 4.48 -11.45
C LEU A 19 -24.36 5.74 -10.61
N HIS A 20 -25.40 6.43 -10.13
CA HIS A 20 -25.22 7.57 -9.22
C HIS A 20 -24.83 7.14 -7.82
N VAL A 21 -25.33 6.01 -7.32
CA VAL A 21 -25.07 5.58 -5.93
C VAL A 21 -23.59 5.20 -5.74
N ASP A 22 -22.99 4.49 -6.70
CA ASP A 22 -21.58 4.07 -6.60
C ASP A 22 -20.59 5.25 -6.68
N LEU A 23 -20.84 6.23 -7.57
CA LEU A 23 -20.00 7.41 -7.70
C LEU A 23 -20.16 8.37 -6.51
N CYS A 24 -21.39 8.57 -6.04
CA CYS A 24 -21.64 9.39 -4.86
C CYS A 24 -21.03 8.77 -3.60
N GLY A 25 -21.10 7.45 -3.45
CA GLY A 25 -20.51 6.72 -2.32
C GLY A 25 -19.01 6.96 -2.21
N LYS A 26 -18.25 6.69 -3.28
CA LYS A 26 -16.80 6.91 -3.30
C LYS A 26 -16.43 8.37 -3.07
N HIS A 27 -17.21 9.29 -3.63
CA HIS A 27 -16.97 10.72 -3.41
C HIS A 27 -17.17 11.11 -1.94
N ILE A 28 -18.25 10.66 -1.29
CA ILE A 28 -18.47 10.89 0.15
C ILE A 28 -17.31 10.32 0.97
N LEU A 29 -16.90 9.08 0.67
CA LEU A 29 -15.82 8.40 1.39
C LEU A 29 -14.49 9.15 1.26
N SER A 30 -14.21 9.80 0.13
CA SER A 30 -12.98 10.57 -0.06
C SER A 30 -12.82 11.76 0.92
N PHE A 31 -13.88 12.20 1.58
CA PHE A 31 -13.84 13.22 2.63
C PHE A 31 -13.72 12.65 4.05
N LEU A 32 -13.76 11.33 4.21
CA LEU A 32 -13.72 10.67 5.50
C LEU A 32 -12.31 10.15 5.81
N THR A 33 -11.97 10.12 7.11
CA THR A 33 -10.80 9.37 7.56
C THR A 33 -11.04 7.87 7.35
N ALA A 34 -10.00 7.03 7.28
CA ALA A 34 -10.18 5.57 7.18
C ALA A 34 -11.11 5.01 8.26
N LYS A 35 -10.97 5.51 9.50
CA LYS A 35 -11.81 5.09 10.63
C LYS A 35 -13.28 5.45 10.40
N ASP A 36 -13.55 6.66 9.93
CA ASP A 36 -14.91 7.13 9.70
C ASP A 36 -15.53 6.47 8.46
N ALA A 37 -14.73 6.24 7.41
CA ALA A 37 -15.13 5.49 6.22
C ALA A 37 -15.53 4.04 6.56
N LEU A 38 -14.72 3.36 7.39
CA LEU A 38 -15.06 2.03 7.90
C LEU A 38 -16.31 2.06 8.77
N THR A 39 -16.42 3.05 9.68
CA THR A 39 -17.59 3.21 10.54
C THR A 39 -18.84 3.41 9.70
N PHE A 40 -18.80 4.31 8.71
CA PHE A 40 -19.86 4.57 7.73
C PHE A 40 -20.28 3.27 7.02
N ALA A 41 -19.32 2.50 6.50
CA ALA A 41 -19.61 1.23 5.83
C ALA A 41 -20.29 0.19 6.75
N THR A 42 -20.13 0.28 8.07
CA THR A 42 -20.82 -0.62 9.03
C THR A 42 -22.22 -0.17 9.44
N THR A 43 -22.65 1.04 9.11
CA THR A 43 -23.94 1.58 9.57
C THR A 43 -25.17 0.93 8.92
N SER A 44 -25.05 0.41 7.69
CA SER A 44 -26.13 -0.30 6.99
C SER A 44 -25.55 -1.27 5.95
N LYS A 45 -26.36 -2.24 5.50
CA LYS A 45 -25.97 -3.14 4.41
C LYS A 45 -25.75 -2.38 3.10
N GLU A 46 -26.62 -1.41 2.80
CA GLU A 46 -26.50 -0.57 1.61
C GLU A 46 -25.21 0.25 1.65
N ASN A 47 -24.84 0.85 2.79
CA ASN A 47 -23.58 1.57 2.91
C ASN A 47 -22.38 0.65 2.77
N LYS A 48 -22.45 -0.58 3.29
CA LYS A 48 -21.39 -1.58 3.10
C LYS A 48 -21.23 -1.95 1.62
N ASP A 49 -22.34 -2.24 0.94
CA ASP A 49 -22.36 -2.67 -0.45
C ASP A 49 -21.95 -1.51 -1.38
N THR A 50 -22.32 -0.27 -1.07
CA THR A 50 -21.92 0.94 -1.81
C THR A 50 -20.47 1.34 -1.54
N ALA A 51 -20.00 1.23 -0.29
CA ALA A 51 -18.64 1.60 0.07
C ALA A 51 -17.61 0.64 -0.54
N CYS A 52 -17.96 -0.67 -0.61
CA CYS A 52 -17.09 -1.72 -1.12
C CYS A 52 -15.67 -1.67 -0.52
N LEU A 53 -15.52 -1.25 0.74
CA LEU A 53 -14.20 -1.09 1.34
C LEU A 53 -13.58 -2.44 1.69
N GLY A 54 -12.31 -2.61 1.36
CA GLY A 54 -11.49 -3.77 1.68
C GLY A 54 -10.20 -3.36 2.37
N ILE A 55 -9.76 -4.11 3.37
CA ILE A 55 -8.46 -3.92 4.03
C ILE A 55 -7.54 -5.03 3.55
N PHE A 56 -6.42 -4.65 2.94
CA PHE A 56 -5.36 -5.59 2.60
C PHE A 56 -4.64 -6.09 3.84
N GLU A 57 -4.13 -7.32 3.76
CA GLU A 57 -3.18 -7.82 4.73
C GLU A 57 -1.93 -6.93 4.75
N PRO A 58 -1.32 -6.71 5.92
CA PRO A 58 -0.21 -5.78 6.06
C PRO A 58 0.98 -6.25 5.21
N VAL A 59 1.53 -5.34 4.41
CA VAL A 59 2.76 -5.58 3.66
C VAL A 59 3.93 -5.09 4.48
N LYS A 60 4.91 -5.95 4.70
CA LYS A 60 6.12 -5.61 5.43
C LYS A 60 7.00 -4.72 4.55
N LEU A 61 7.36 -3.57 5.08
CA LEU A 61 8.30 -2.65 4.44
C LEU A 61 9.74 -2.98 4.86
N HIS A 62 9.91 -3.35 6.14
CA HIS A 62 11.17 -3.79 6.72
C HIS A 62 10.90 -4.65 7.96
N ASP A 63 11.59 -5.78 8.05
CA ASP A 63 11.61 -6.67 9.20
C ASP A 63 12.89 -6.44 10.01
N GLY A 64 12.78 -6.41 11.33
CA GLY A 64 13.94 -6.14 12.21
C GLY A 64 14.07 -4.67 12.57
N ILE A 65 15.30 -4.28 12.95
CA ILE A 65 15.65 -2.93 13.34
C ILE A 65 16.46 -2.28 12.22
N VAL A 66 16.07 -1.06 11.86
CA VAL A 66 16.88 -0.17 11.03
C VAL A 66 17.22 1.06 11.84
N SER A 67 18.43 1.56 11.69
CA SER A 67 18.90 2.78 12.33
C SER A 67 19.57 3.70 11.33
N TRP A 68 19.40 5.01 11.55
CA TRP A 68 20.07 6.04 10.75
C TRP A 68 20.80 7.00 11.66
N GLY A 69 22.09 7.21 11.40
CA GLY A 69 22.92 8.18 12.11
C GLY A 69 23.00 9.53 11.40
N ASP A 70 23.17 10.60 12.19
CA ASP A 70 23.58 11.91 11.70
C ASP A 70 25.10 11.94 11.47
N SER A 71 25.51 11.95 10.20
CA SER A 71 26.91 12.21 9.83
C SER A 71 27.28 13.65 10.15
N PHE A 72 28.44 13.84 10.80
CA PHE A 72 28.95 15.17 11.15
C PHE A 72 28.93 16.11 9.93
N GLY A 73 28.12 17.17 10.01
CA GLY A 73 28.03 18.20 8.96
C GLY A 73 26.81 18.11 8.04
N SER A 74 25.92 17.11 8.20
CA SER A 74 24.71 16.97 7.39
C SER A 74 23.65 18.06 7.64
N GLY A 75 23.77 18.83 8.72
CA GLY A 75 22.87 19.95 9.03
C GLY A 75 21.45 19.54 9.46
N GLY A 76 21.19 18.25 9.72
CA GLY A 76 19.85 17.77 10.06
C GLY A 76 18.89 17.82 8.85
N ASN A 77 19.43 17.49 7.67
CA ASN A 77 18.65 17.34 6.44
C ASN A 77 17.69 16.15 6.52
N GLN A 78 16.67 16.17 5.68
CA GLN A 78 15.78 15.05 5.48
C GLN A 78 16.40 14.07 4.48
N HIS A 79 16.28 12.79 4.79
CA HIS A 79 16.81 11.70 4.00
C HIS A 79 15.66 10.78 3.60
N ARG A 80 15.68 10.31 2.35
CA ARG A 80 14.72 9.33 1.85
C ARG A 80 15.13 7.96 2.38
N TRP A 81 14.16 7.18 2.85
CA TRP A 81 14.39 5.80 3.25
C TRP A 81 13.82 4.80 2.23
N LYS A 82 12.49 4.63 2.20
CA LYS A 82 11.87 3.58 1.39
C LYS A 82 10.54 4.01 0.81
N GLU A 83 10.25 3.52 -0.39
CA GLU A 83 8.97 3.72 -1.05
C GLU A 83 7.87 2.89 -0.38
N ILE A 84 6.72 3.52 -0.16
CA ILE A 84 5.48 2.86 0.20
C ILE A 84 4.78 2.46 -1.10
N HIS A 85 4.84 1.17 -1.41
CA HIS A 85 4.16 0.62 -2.58
C HIS A 85 2.65 0.67 -2.42
N VAL A 86 2.04 1.70 -3.02
CA VAL A 86 0.59 1.80 -3.17
C VAL A 86 0.21 1.20 -4.51
N PRO A 87 -0.73 0.23 -4.55
CA PRO A 87 -1.10 -0.39 -5.82
C PRO A 87 -1.77 0.59 -6.79
N ILE A 88 -1.01 1.15 -7.73
CA ILE A 88 -1.47 2.20 -8.66
C ILE A 88 -2.73 1.77 -9.44
N ALA A 89 -2.82 0.50 -9.81
CA ALA A 89 -3.97 -0.04 -10.56
C ALA A 89 -5.20 -0.33 -9.68
N ILE A 90 -5.12 -0.15 -8.36
CA ILE A 90 -6.21 -0.40 -7.42
C ILE A 90 -6.63 0.92 -6.79
N PRO A 91 -7.91 1.32 -6.95
CA PRO A 91 -8.43 2.49 -6.26
C PRO A 91 -8.23 2.35 -4.75
N THR A 92 -7.28 3.10 -4.20
CA THR A 92 -6.92 3.06 -2.79
C THR A 92 -7.50 4.28 -2.10
N HIS A 93 -8.21 4.07 -1.00
CA HIS A 93 -8.77 5.15 -0.19
C HIS A 93 -7.68 5.83 0.62
N SER A 94 -6.97 5.04 1.43
CA SER A 94 -5.97 5.54 2.37
C SER A 94 -4.96 4.48 2.72
N VAL A 95 -3.79 4.93 3.15
CA VAL A 95 -2.70 4.08 3.59
C VAL A 95 -2.33 4.44 5.03
N GLN A 96 -2.04 3.41 5.83
CA GLN A 96 -1.47 3.55 7.16
C GLN A 96 -0.09 2.91 7.19
N PHE A 97 0.93 3.72 7.43
CA PHE A 97 2.26 3.26 7.81
C PHE A 97 2.33 3.08 9.32
N SER A 98 2.88 1.97 9.79
CA SER A 98 3.07 1.73 11.22
C SER A 98 4.37 1.01 11.52
N CYS A 99 5.00 1.38 12.61
CA CYS A 99 6.22 0.75 13.12
C CYS A 99 6.32 0.96 14.64
N LYS A 100 7.38 0.44 15.25
CA LYS A 100 7.91 1.02 16.49
C LYS A 100 9.08 1.92 16.14
N TRP A 101 9.27 3.00 16.89
CA TRP A 101 10.37 3.93 16.69
C TRP A 101 10.89 4.47 18.02
N LYS A 102 12.15 4.88 18.03
CA LYS A 102 12.78 5.65 19.12
C LYS A 102 13.92 6.51 18.57
N ASP A 103 14.22 7.61 19.25
CA ASP A 103 15.49 8.31 19.12
C ASP A 103 16.56 7.54 19.92
N GLN A 104 17.82 7.84 19.66
CA GLN A 104 18.89 7.46 20.58
C GLN A 104 18.67 8.10 21.94
N GLY A 105 19.29 7.55 23.00
CA GLY A 105 19.05 7.98 24.38
C GLY A 105 19.45 9.42 24.73
N TRP A 106 19.99 9.62 25.94
CA TRP A 106 20.43 10.90 26.52
C TRP A 106 20.52 12.16 25.62
N GLY A 107 19.86 13.24 26.06
CA GLY A 107 19.91 14.55 25.41
C GLY A 107 18.63 14.93 24.65
N ASN A 108 18.79 15.75 23.62
CA ASN A 108 17.68 16.29 22.84
C ASN A 108 17.16 15.30 21.81
N ARG A 109 15.84 15.13 21.77
CA ARG A 109 15.13 14.35 20.74
C ARG A 109 15.00 15.17 19.46
N LYS A 110 15.32 14.57 18.32
CA LYS A 110 15.31 15.20 16.99
C LYS A 110 14.82 14.29 15.88
N GLY A 111 14.63 13.00 16.16
CA GLY A 111 14.15 12.01 15.20
C GLY A 111 12.72 12.31 14.74
N ARG A 112 12.51 12.48 13.43
CA ARG A 112 11.18 12.67 12.82
C ARG A 112 11.01 11.84 11.57
N LEU A 113 9.75 11.49 11.26
CA LEU A 113 9.37 10.85 10.02
C LEU A 113 8.36 11.68 9.24
N TYR A 114 8.46 11.59 7.92
CA TYR A 114 7.60 12.25 6.96
C TYR A 114 7.20 11.24 5.89
N ILE A 115 6.01 11.41 5.33
CA ILE A 115 5.56 10.72 4.13
C ILE A 115 5.32 11.79 3.08
N THR A 116 6.01 11.69 1.96
CA THR A 116 5.83 12.59 0.81
C THR A 116 5.14 11.88 -0.34
N GLY A 117 4.46 12.63 -1.21
CA GLY A 117 3.79 12.11 -2.40
C GLY A 117 4.23 12.84 -3.68
N TYR A 118 4.91 12.15 -4.59
CA TYR A 118 5.40 12.69 -5.87
C TYR A 118 4.58 12.18 -7.04
N LYS A 119 4.53 12.93 -8.13
CA LYS A 119 3.96 12.42 -9.39
C LYS A 119 4.96 11.48 -10.08
N ASP A 120 4.47 10.48 -10.80
CA ASP A 120 5.31 9.46 -11.49
C ASP A 120 6.40 10.04 -12.42
N CYS A 121 6.25 11.28 -12.89
CA CYS A 121 7.19 11.93 -13.80
C CYS A 121 8.20 12.86 -13.13
N GLU A 122 8.17 12.98 -11.80
CA GLU A 122 9.10 13.83 -11.05
C GLU A 122 10.42 13.11 -10.81
N ASP A 123 11.50 13.89 -10.83
CA ASP A 123 12.85 13.39 -10.57
C ASP A 123 12.93 12.84 -9.14
N LEU A 124 13.21 11.53 -9.03
CA LEU A 124 13.37 10.85 -7.74
C LEU A 124 14.55 11.43 -6.94
N ASP A 125 15.51 12.08 -7.59
CA ASP A 125 16.65 12.71 -6.91
C ASP A 125 16.36 14.16 -6.51
N SER A 126 15.10 14.61 -6.66
CA SER A 126 14.69 15.92 -6.20
C SER A 126 14.83 16.06 -4.68
N PRO A 127 15.29 17.23 -4.18
CA PRO A 127 15.46 17.45 -2.76
C PRO A 127 14.11 17.43 -2.03
N PHE A 128 14.14 17.11 -0.74
CA PHE A 128 12.95 17.15 0.11
C PHE A 128 12.26 18.53 0.08
N LYS A 129 10.95 18.54 -0.15
CA LYS A 129 10.12 19.75 -0.06
C LYS A 129 8.96 19.53 0.89
N TYR A 130 8.75 20.49 1.77
CA TYR A 130 7.64 20.43 2.73
C TYR A 130 6.25 20.47 2.08
N GLU A 131 6.14 21.02 0.87
CA GLU A 131 4.88 21.04 0.11
C GLU A 131 4.43 19.66 -0.37
N ASP A 132 5.36 18.71 -0.49
CA ASP A 132 5.08 17.34 -0.92
C ASP A 132 4.69 16.43 0.26
N VAL A 133 4.79 16.92 1.51
CA VAL A 133 4.49 16.14 2.72
C VAL A 133 2.99 15.93 2.86
N VAL A 134 2.56 14.68 2.77
CA VAL A 134 1.16 14.27 2.97
C VAL A 134 0.86 13.83 4.40
N CYS A 135 1.88 13.44 5.17
CA CYS A 135 1.77 13.09 6.58
C CYS A 135 3.12 13.23 7.28
N SER A 136 3.13 13.55 8.56
CA SER A 136 4.37 13.59 9.36
C SER A 136 4.09 13.30 10.83
N THR A 137 5.15 12.99 11.57
CA THR A 137 5.09 12.85 13.03
C THR A 137 4.87 14.21 13.70
N ASP A 138 3.91 14.28 14.61
CA ASP A 138 3.59 15.52 15.35
C ASP A 138 4.68 15.92 16.36
N CYS A 139 5.51 14.97 16.78
CA CYS A 139 6.57 15.16 17.77
C CYS A 139 7.86 14.45 17.36
N ASP A 140 8.95 14.77 18.07
CA ASP A 140 10.21 14.04 17.97
C ASP A 140 10.10 12.67 18.65
N ALA A 141 10.80 11.67 18.11
CA ALA A 141 10.85 10.32 18.63
C ALA A 141 11.30 10.30 20.11
N GLU A 142 10.67 9.47 20.93
CA GLU A 142 11.07 9.28 22.33
C GLU A 142 12.33 8.41 22.45
N HIS A 143 13.03 8.49 23.57
CA HIS A 143 14.18 7.63 23.88
C HIS A 143 13.77 6.15 24.05
N ASP A 144 12.53 5.92 24.44
CA ASP A 144 11.92 4.60 24.56
C ASP A 144 11.17 4.22 23.28
N TRP A 145 11.14 2.92 22.98
CA TRP A 145 10.34 2.39 21.88
C TRP A 145 8.86 2.73 22.03
N ARG A 146 8.33 3.53 21.10
CA ARG A 146 6.90 3.84 21.01
C ARG A 146 6.29 3.28 19.73
N PRO A 147 5.00 2.89 19.74
CA PRO A 147 4.31 2.61 18.51
C PRO A 147 4.08 3.93 17.74
N LEU A 148 4.33 3.91 16.44
CA LEU A 148 4.00 5.00 15.52
C LEU A 148 2.96 4.53 14.51
N ARG A 149 2.01 5.42 14.21
CA ARG A 149 1.04 5.26 13.13
C ARG A 149 0.93 6.57 12.38
N LEU A 150 1.22 6.55 11.09
CA LEU A 150 1.03 7.65 10.16
C LEU A 150 0.00 7.23 9.13
N GLN A 151 -0.98 8.09 8.85
CA GLN A 151 -2.07 7.77 7.94
C GLN A 151 -2.33 8.94 6.99
N PHE A 152 -2.54 8.62 5.71
CA PHE A 152 -2.80 9.61 4.67
C PHE A 152 -3.80 9.08 3.63
N LEU A 153 -4.46 10.00 2.94
CA LEU A 153 -5.30 9.70 1.78
C LEU A 153 -4.43 9.53 0.54
N VAL A 154 -4.79 8.59 -0.32
CA VAL A 154 -4.07 8.35 -1.57
C VAL A 154 -4.63 9.23 -2.67
N GLU A 155 -3.74 9.87 -3.41
CA GLU A 155 -4.00 10.62 -4.62
C GLU A 155 -3.59 9.76 -5.82
N GLU A 156 -4.41 9.78 -6.86
CA GLU A 156 -4.16 8.99 -8.07
C GLU A 156 -2.91 9.45 -8.81
N GLY A 157 -2.09 8.49 -9.26
CA GLY A 157 -0.84 8.76 -10.01
C GLY A 157 0.30 9.33 -9.17
N LYS A 158 0.20 9.25 -7.83
CA LYS A 158 1.30 9.59 -6.92
C LYS A 158 2.00 8.36 -6.35
N ARG A 159 3.31 8.50 -6.15
CA ARG A 159 4.20 7.58 -5.42
C ARG A 159 4.53 8.16 -4.07
N TYR A 160 4.66 7.29 -3.07
CA TYR A 160 4.80 7.71 -1.68
C TYR A 160 6.10 7.22 -1.09
N PHE A 161 6.83 8.08 -0.38
CA PHE A 161 8.12 7.73 0.21
C PHE A 161 8.14 8.07 1.69
N VAL A 162 8.74 7.18 2.48
CA VAL A 162 9.11 7.49 3.86
C VAL A 162 10.42 8.26 3.84
N TRP A 163 10.38 9.44 4.44
CA TRP A 163 11.55 10.26 4.73
C TRP A 163 11.76 10.32 6.23
N TYR A 164 13.01 10.49 6.63
CA TYR A 164 13.38 10.65 8.01
C TYR A 164 14.28 11.88 8.18
N LYS A 165 14.31 12.39 9.41
CA LYS A 165 15.26 13.39 9.85
C LYS A 165 15.91 12.91 11.13
N VAL A 166 17.22 12.99 11.19
CA VAL A 166 18.02 12.72 12.39
C VAL A 166 18.92 13.92 12.65
N GLY A 167 19.00 14.37 13.90
CA GLY A 167 20.11 15.24 14.31
C GLY A 167 20.13 16.67 13.74
N GLY A 168 21.35 17.16 13.56
CA GLY A 168 21.73 18.57 13.37
C GLY A 168 22.95 18.98 14.22
N GLY A 169 23.77 18.01 14.65
CA GLY A 169 24.88 18.25 15.58
C GLY A 169 25.84 17.08 15.79
N GLY A 170 25.69 15.98 15.05
CA GLY A 170 26.53 14.79 15.13
C GLY A 170 26.08 13.79 16.19
N GLY A 171 26.25 12.51 15.88
CA GLY A 171 26.04 11.39 16.81
C GLY A 171 24.62 11.26 17.32
N HIS A 172 23.62 11.61 16.49
CA HIS A 172 22.20 11.31 16.69
C HIS A 172 21.81 10.08 15.87
N GLU A 173 20.97 9.19 16.40
CA GLU A 173 20.47 8.00 15.70
C GLU A 173 18.96 7.87 15.86
N LEU A 174 18.26 7.56 14.78
CA LEU A 174 16.83 7.22 14.82
C LEU A 174 16.68 5.73 14.52
N PHE A 175 15.93 5.01 15.34
CA PHE A 175 15.69 3.58 15.21
C PHE A 175 14.23 3.32 14.86
N LEU A 176 14.00 2.46 13.87
CA LEU A 176 12.69 1.92 13.51
C LEU A 176 12.70 0.41 13.61
N ARG A 177 11.56 -0.17 13.99
CA ARG A 177 11.38 -1.62 14.08
C ARG A 177 10.04 -2.07 13.51
N ASN A 178 10.07 -3.15 12.73
CA ASN A 178 8.89 -3.82 12.17
C ASN A 178 7.96 -2.85 11.41
N ALA A 179 8.48 -2.21 10.36
CA ALA A 179 7.70 -1.28 9.57
C ALA A 179 6.76 -2.02 8.61
N VAL A 180 5.47 -1.70 8.69
CA VAL A 180 4.41 -2.32 7.89
C VAL A 180 3.47 -1.26 7.31
N VAL A 181 2.88 -1.61 6.17
CA VAL A 181 1.93 -0.77 5.44
C VAL A 181 0.59 -1.49 5.37
N HIS A 182 -0.48 -0.78 5.76
CA HIS A 182 -1.86 -1.22 5.60
C HIS A 182 -2.55 -0.35 4.57
N SER A 183 -3.21 -0.96 3.59
CA SER A 183 -3.97 -0.25 2.57
C SER A 183 -5.46 -0.52 2.74
N LEU A 184 -6.24 0.56 2.83
CA LEU A 184 -7.68 0.54 2.70
C LEU A 184 -8.02 0.84 1.25
N ILE A 185 -8.64 -0.12 0.56
CA ILE A 185 -8.95 -0.03 -0.87
C ILE A 185 -10.46 -0.01 -1.11
N TYR A 186 -10.86 0.47 -2.28
CA TYR A 186 -12.17 0.18 -2.84
C TYR A 186 -12.08 -1.15 -3.60
N ASP A 187 -12.61 -2.21 -3.01
CA ASP A 187 -12.73 -3.53 -3.63
C ASP A 187 -14.06 -3.61 -4.41
N ASN A 188 -14.46 -4.80 -4.81
CA ASN A 188 -15.83 -5.12 -5.21
C ASN A 188 -16.62 -5.66 -4.02
N TYR A 189 -17.95 -5.70 -4.14
CA TYR A 189 -18.86 -6.24 -3.12
C TYR A 189 -18.56 -7.70 -2.73
N LYS A 190 -17.84 -8.45 -3.58
CA LYS A 190 -17.41 -9.82 -3.27
C LYS A 190 -16.07 -9.89 -2.56
N GLY A 191 -15.28 -8.82 -2.48
CA GLY A 191 -13.97 -8.78 -1.83
C GLY A 191 -12.89 -9.58 -2.57
N TYR A 192 -12.91 -9.63 -3.90
CA TYR A 192 -11.93 -10.45 -4.65
C TYR A 192 -10.50 -9.94 -4.46
N LEU A 193 -10.24 -8.64 -4.50
CA LEU A 193 -8.87 -8.12 -4.38
C LEU A 193 -8.29 -8.48 -3.01
N VAL A 194 -9.04 -8.27 -1.92
CA VAL A 194 -8.60 -8.63 -0.56
C VAL A 194 -8.32 -10.12 -0.43
N ARG A 195 -9.19 -10.99 -0.96
CA ARG A 195 -8.98 -12.45 -0.89
C ARG A 195 -7.73 -12.90 -1.63
N GLN A 196 -7.54 -12.41 -2.86
CA GLN A 196 -6.36 -12.74 -3.66
C GLN A 196 -5.09 -12.20 -3.00
N GLN A 197 -5.11 -10.95 -2.53
CA GLN A 197 -3.95 -10.33 -1.86
C GLN A 197 -3.58 -11.07 -0.59
N ARG A 198 -4.54 -11.50 0.22
CA ARG A 198 -4.30 -12.33 1.41
C ARG A 198 -3.61 -13.65 1.05
N ALA A 199 -4.09 -14.34 0.02
CA ALA A 199 -3.48 -15.59 -0.43
C ALA A 199 -2.04 -15.36 -0.91
N LEU A 200 -1.77 -14.27 -1.63
CA LEU A 200 -0.43 -13.88 -2.07
C LEU A 200 0.51 -13.55 -0.90
N VAL A 201 0.05 -12.77 0.08
CA VAL A 201 0.84 -12.47 1.30
C VAL A 201 1.16 -13.74 2.08
N ALA A 202 0.19 -14.65 2.24
CA ALA A 202 0.39 -15.93 2.93
C ALA A 202 1.44 -16.83 2.25
N LYS A 203 1.74 -16.60 0.96
CA LYS A 203 2.78 -17.29 0.19
C LYS A 203 4.09 -16.49 0.07
N GLY A 204 4.19 -15.32 0.71
CA GLY A 204 5.38 -14.48 0.66
C GLY A 204 5.59 -13.75 -0.67
N ALA A 205 4.52 -13.56 -1.46
CA ALA A 205 4.60 -12.97 -2.80
C ALA A 205 5.09 -11.50 -2.83
N TYR A 206 4.96 -10.79 -1.71
CA TYR A 206 5.37 -9.39 -1.55
C TYR A 206 6.78 -9.22 -0.97
N GLY A 207 7.56 -10.31 -0.87
CA GLY A 207 8.98 -10.24 -0.50
C GLY A 207 9.91 -9.98 -1.70
N ASP A 208 11.20 -10.17 -1.49
CA ASP A 208 12.28 -9.82 -2.44
C ASP A 208 12.42 -10.79 -3.63
N ALA A 209 11.31 -11.40 -4.08
CA ALA A 209 11.29 -12.36 -5.17
C ALA A 209 10.76 -11.71 -6.47
N PRO A 210 11.60 -10.97 -7.23
CA PRO A 210 11.15 -10.14 -8.35
C PRO A 210 10.50 -10.91 -9.51
N LEU A 211 10.83 -12.21 -9.65
CA LEU A 211 10.28 -13.06 -10.71
C LEU A 211 8.85 -13.53 -10.44
N PHE A 212 8.44 -13.62 -9.17
CA PHE A 212 7.14 -14.16 -8.81
C PHE A 212 5.98 -13.28 -9.32
N PRO A 213 5.99 -11.94 -9.13
CA PRO A 213 4.98 -11.05 -9.72
C PRO A 213 4.86 -11.16 -11.24
N LEU A 214 5.99 -11.26 -11.95
CA LEU A 214 6.02 -11.34 -13.41
C LEU A 214 5.42 -12.66 -13.90
N LEU A 215 5.80 -13.79 -13.27
CA LEU A 215 5.24 -15.10 -13.58
C LEU A 215 3.74 -15.13 -13.29
N LEU A 216 3.33 -14.63 -12.12
CA LEU A 216 1.93 -14.58 -11.73
C LEU A 216 1.11 -13.75 -12.73
N ARG A 217 1.65 -12.62 -13.18
CA ARG A 217 1.01 -11.78 -14.20
C ARG A 217 0.85 -12.53 -15.52
N ALA A 218 1.89 -13.19 -15.99
CA ALA A 218 1.85 -13.96 -17.24
C ALA A 218 0.82 -15.09 -17.17
N VAL A 219 0.79 -15.83 -16.07
CA VAL A 219 -0.18 -16.91 -15.81
C VAL A 219 -1.61 -16.36 -15.73
N ALA A 220 -1.81 -15.24 -15.03
CA ALA A 220 -3.12 -14.65 -14.87
C ALA A 220 -3.67 -14.10 -16.21
N LEU A 221 -2.83 -13.45 -17.03
CA LEU A 221 -3.21 -12.98 -18.36
C LEU A 221 -3.54 -14.15 -19.30
N TYR A 222 -2.73 -15.21 -19.28
CA TYR A 222 -2.99 -16.41 -20.07
C TYR A 222 -4.36 -17.01 -19.72
N ALA A 223 -4.63 -17.21 -18.42
CA ALA A 223 -5.90 -17.74 -17.96
C ALA A 223 -7.07 -16.80 -18.29
N GLN A 224 -6.89 -15.47 -18.21
CA GLN A 224 -7.92 -14.47 -18.56
C GLN A 224 -8.31 -14.55 -20.05
N CYS A 225 -7.33 -14.70 -20.96
CA CYS A 225 -7.60 -14.83 -22.40
C CYS A 225 -8.48 -16.05 -22.71
N SER A 226 -8.31 -17.15 -21.98
CA SER A 226 -9.09 -18.35 -22.22
C SER A 226 -10.54 -18.28 -21.73
N PHE A 227 -10.91 -17.31 -20.89
CA PHE A 227 -12.32 -17.07 -20.54
C PHE A 227 -13.10 -16.32 -21.64
N ALA A 228 -12.43 -15.83 -22.68
CA ALA A 228 -13.06 -15.05 -23.75
C ALA A 228 -13.65 -15.91 -24.89
N ASP A 229 -13.28 -17.18 -24.99
CA ASP A 229 -13.79 -18.11 -25.99
C ASP A 229 -14.84 -19.04 -25.37
N ASP A 230 -16.09 -18.93 -25.84
CA ASP A 230 -17.24 -19.74 -25.41
C ASP A 230 -17.14 -21.23 -25.81
N GLY A 231 -15.98 -21.70 -26.29
CA GLY A 231 -15.72 -23.08 -26.70
C GLY A 231 -14.63 -23.69 -25.83
N GLU A 232 -15.01 -24.63 -24.95
CA GLU A 232 -14.13 -25.49 -24.14
C GLU A 232 -12.73 -24.90 -23.90
N SER A 233 -12.65 -23.98 -22.95
CA SER A 233 -11.40 -23.38 -22.50
C SER A 233 -10.35 -24.49 -22.28
N MET A 234 -9.35 -24.55 -23.17
CA MET A 234 -8.09 -25.26 -22.94
C MET A 234 -7.21 -24.47 -21.96
N ILE A 235 -7.79 -23.81 -20.94
CA ILE A 235 -6.97 -23.49 -19.77
C ILE A 235 -6.48 -24.83 -19.30
N ASN A 236 -5.17 -25.01 -19.36
CA ASN A 236 -4.55 -26.21 -18.85
C ASN A 236 -5.01 -26.35 -17.40
N LYS A 237 -5.83 -27.37 -17.12
CA LYS A 237 -6.41 -27.62 -15.81
C LYS A 237 -5.32 -27.57 -14.73
N SER A 238 -4.10 -27.98 -15.06
CA SER A 238 -2.95 -27.89 -14.17
C SER A 238 -2.61 -26.46 -13.70
N ILE A 239 -2.83 -25.44 -14.52
CA ILE A 239 -2.61 -24.03 -14.17
C ILE A 239 -3.68 -23.55 -13.19
N ILE A 240 -4.95 -23.89 -13.45
CA ILE A 240 -6.05 -23.58 -12.53
C ILE A 240 -5.80 -24.27 -11.20
N ASP A 241 -5.53 -25.57 -11.21
CA ASP A 241 -5.26 -26.36 -10.01
C ASP A 241 -4.07 -25.76 -9.24
N ALA A 242 -2.98 -25.36 -9.93
CA ALA A 242 -1.83 -24.72 -9.29
C ALA A 242 -2.16 -23.36 -8.67
N LEU A 243 -3.01 -22.53 -9.30
CA LEU A 243 -3.46 -21.27 -8.71
C LEU A 243 -4.37 -21.50 -7.49
N GLU A 244 -5.26 -22.49 -7.56
CA GLU A 244 -6.14 -22.88 -6.45
C GLU A 244 -5.35 -23.47 -5.28
N ASP A 245 -4.29 -24.24 -5.53
CA ASP A 245 -3.34 -24.74 -4.52
C ASP A 245 -2.57 -23.59 -3.81
N LEU A 246 -2.40 -22.46 -4.51
CA LEU A 246 -1.89 -21.23 -3.91
C LEU A 246 -2.95 -20.49 -3.07
N GLY A 247 -4.20 -20.95 -3.08
CA GLY A 247 -5.35 -20.31 -2.43
C GLY A 247 -5.97 -19.19 -3.27
N LEU A 248 -5.59 -19.07 -4.55
CA LEU A 248 -6.10 -18.04 -5.45
C LEU A 248 -7.40 -18.50 -6.09
N SER A 249 -8.40 -17.61 -6.10
CA SER A 249 -9.68 -17.92 -6.71
C SER A 249 -9.61 -17.75 -8.23
N THR A 250 -9.88 -18.82 -8.97
CA THR A 250 -9.92 -18.83 -10.44
C THR A 250 -11.33 -19.05 -10.99
N SER A 251 -12.31 -19.24 -10.10
CA SER A 251 -13.67 -19.69 -10.43
C SER A 251 -14.50 -18.74 -11.29
N ASN A 252 -14.04 -17.49 -11.48
CA ASN A 252 -14.69 -16.54 -12.38
C ASN A 252 -13.71 -15.46 -12.87
N LYS A 253 -14.11 -14.81 -13.97
CA LYS A 253 -13.40 -13.71 -14.61
C LYS A 253 -13.01 -12.59 -13.64
N ASN A 254 -13.90 -12.14 -12.75
CA ASN A 254 -13.60 -11.04 -11.83
C ASN A 254 -12.47 -11.38 -10.83
N ALA A 255 -12.39 -12.64 -10.39
CA ALA A 255 -11.31 -13.09 -9.52
C ALA A 255 -9.96 -13.12 -10.25
N MET A 256 -9.96 -13.48 -11.53
CA MET A 256 -8.78 -13.44 -12.40
C MET A 256 -8.37 -12.01 -12.74
N ASP A 257 -9.31 -11.13 -13.05
CA ASP A 257 -9.06 -9.71 -13.30
C ASP A 257 -8.40 -9.06 -12.06
N ALA A 258 -8.92 -9.36 -10.86
CA ALA A 258 -8.32 -8.93 -9.60
C ALA A 258 -6.87 -9.43 -9.45
N LEU A 259 -6.59 -10.68 -9.82
CA LEU A 259 -5.24 -11.24 -9.79
C LEU A 259 -4.29 -10.55 -10.78
N VAL A 260 -4.76 -10.27 -12.01
CA VAL A 260 -3.99 -9.53 -13.02
C VAL A 260 -3.65 -8.12 -12.52
N VAL A 261 -4.62 -7.44 -11.91
CA VAL A 261 -4.42 -6.11 -11.32
C VAL A 261 -3.38 -6.14 -10.21
N LEU A 262 -3.47 -7.10 -9.28
CA LEU A 262 -2.49 -7.27 -8.20
C LEU A 262 -1.08 -7.59 -8.74
N ALA A 263 -0.98 -8.52 -9.69
CA ALA A 263 0.30 -8.91 -10.28
C ALA A 263 0.95 -7.76 -11.07
N SER A 264 0.14 -6.95 -11.76
CA SER A 264 0.62 -5.75 -12.47
C SER A 264 1.14 -4.71 -11.49
N SER A 265 0.42 -4.48 -10.38
CA SER A 265 0.87 -3.58 -9.31
C SER A 265 2.20 -4.02 -8.69
N MET A 266 2.37 -5.31 -8.40
CA MET A 266 3.61 -5.82 -7.82
C MET A 266 4.78 -5.76 -8.81
N SER A 267 4.53 -5.96 -10.10
CA SER A 267 5.58 -5.90 -11.13
C SER A 267 6.17 -4.50 -11.31
N ASN A 268 5.38 -3.45 -11.04
CA ASN A 268 5.85 -2.07 -11.12
C ASN A 268 6.80 -1.74 -9.96
N ALA A 269 6.57 -2.30 -8.77
CA ALA A 269 7.44 -2.13 -7.60
C ALA A 269 8.88 -2.65 -7.86
N VAL A 270 9.02 -3.75 -8.61
CA VAL A 270 10.32 -4.39 -8.90
C VAL A 270 11.23 -3.53 -9.76
N ARG A 271 10.70 -2.59 -10.55
CA ARG A 271 11.49 -1.81 -11.52
C ARG A 271 12.36 -0.73 -10.89
N ASP A 272 12.06 -0.34 -9.66
CA ASP A 272 12.63 0.88 -9.06
C ASP A 272 13.66 0.60 -7.95
N GLU A 273 13.94 -0.67 -7.64
CA GLU A 273 14.98 -1.06 -6.68
C GLU A 273 16.37 -1.22 -7.31
N GLU A 274 16.66 -0.60 -8.46
CA GLU A 274 18.06 -0.52 -8.90
C GLU A 274 18.86 0.27 -7.83
N PRO A 275 19.89 -0.33 -7.21
CA PRO A 275 20.59 0.29 -6.10
C PRO A 275 21.24 1.58 -6.58
N GLY A 276 20.66 2.71 -6.17
CA GLY A 276 21.32 4.00 -6.24
C GLY A 276 22.68 3.88 -5.58
N ASN A 277 23.73 4.21 -6.31
CA ASN A 277 25.12 3.91 -6.00
C ASN A 277 25.71 4.71 -4.81
N ASP A 278 24.85 5.31 -3.98
CA ASP A 278 25.21 6.31 -2.96
C ASP A 278 25.23 5.74 -1.52
N ASP A 279 24.79 4.51 -1.30
CA ASP A 279 24.69 3.92 0.04
C ASP A 279 25.95 3.14 0.43
N LYS A 280 26.92 3.85 1.03
CA LYS A 280 28.05 3.24 1.74
C LYS A 280 27.94 3.23 3.26
N ASP A 281 26.88 3.80 3.86
CA ASP A 281 26.82 4.01 5.31
C ASP A 281 25.57 3.42 6.01
N TYR A 282 24.94 2.35 5.50
CA TYR A 282 24.01 1.58 6.33
C TYR A 282 24.77 0.55 7.16
N MET A 283 24.88 0.78 8.48
CA MET A 283 25.23 -0.29 9.41
C MET A 283 23.98 -1.12 9.71
N ILE A 284 23.96 -2.36 9.25
CA ILE A 284 23.05 -3.38 9.78
C ILE A 284 23.66 -3.83 11.11
N CYS A 285 23.07 -3.38 12.22
CA CYS A 285 23.44 -3.88 13.55
C CYS A 285 22.87 -5.30 13.70
N ASP A 286 23.75 -6.29 13.71
CA ASP A 286 23.37 -7.68 13.99
C ASP A 286 23.16 -7.79 15.51
N ASP A 287 21.92 -7.61 15.97
CA ASP A 287 21.50 -7.67 17.38
C ASP A 287 21.65 -9.11 17.94
N SER A 288 22.90 -9.55 18.09
CA SER A 288 23.29 -10.73 18.87
C SER A 288 23.65 -10.31 20.29
N ASP A 289 22.78 -9.54 20.94
CA ASP A 289 22.88 -9.30 22.37
C ASP A 289 22.35 -10.52 23.12
N ASP A 290 23.31 -11.37 23.47
CA ASP A 290 23.23 -12.46 24.42
C ASP A 290 22.95 -11.86 25.81
N ASP A 291 21.67 -11.80 26.21
CA ASP A 291 21.22 -11.48 27.57
C ASP A 291 21.63 -12.62 28.54
N SER A 292 22.94 -12.84 28.72
CA SER A 292 23.46 -13.71 29.77
C SER A 292 23.73 -12.89 31.04
N ASP A 293 22.82 -13.04 31.99
CA ASP A 293 22.84 -12.63 33.38
C ASP A 293 24.23 -12.43 34.03
N TYR A 294 24.42 -11.27 34.67
CA TYR A 294 25.31 -11.07 35.82
C TYR A 294 24.64 -10.19 36.88
#